data_AF-A0A2G2VP95-F1
#
_entry.id   AF-A0A2G2VP95-F1
#
_cell.length_a   1.000
_cell.length_b   1.000
_cell.length_c   1.000
_cell.angle_alpha   90.00
_cell.angle_beta   90.00
_cell.angle_gamma   90.00
#
_symmetry.space_group_name_H-M   'P 1'
#
loop_
_entity.id
_entity.type
_entity.pdbx_description
1 polymer ?
#
loop_
_entity_poly.entity_id
_entity_poly.type
_entity_poly.pdbx_seq_one_letter_code
_entity_poly.pdbx_strand_id
1 'polypeptide(L)'
;MVAAYMRKHATDFLPFFLSENAEGGESDDSLVERFDNYYREVESTAAWGGQLELGALTHILKKHIMIFSGSFPDVEMGKGYKSGSGSGSSASSIMLSYHKHAFGLGEHYNSLIPRSA
;
A
#
# COMPACT_ATOMS: atom_id res chain seq x y z
N MET A 1 -3.64 -8.90 9.15
CA MET A 1 -4.77 -8.44 8.30
C MET A 1 -4.32 -8.23 6.85
N VAL A 2 -3.32 -7.39 6.62
CA VAL A 2 -2.76 -7.12 5.28
C VAL A 2 -2.10 -8.35 4.66
N ALA A 3 -1.15 -9.00 5.36
CA ALA A 3 -0.50 -10.24 4.90
C ALA A 3 -1.51 -11.34 4.52
N ALA A 4 -2.53 -11.56 5.37
CA ALA A 4 -3.59 -12.53 5.09
C ALA A 4 -4.42 -12.20 3.84
N TYR A 5 -4.70 -10.92 3.59
CA TYR A 5 -5.37 -10.48 2.36
C TYR A 5 -4.48 -10.73 1.14
N MET A 6 -3.22 -10.28 1.18
CA MET A 6 -2.29 -10.46 0.07
C MET A 6 -2.09 -11.95 -0.25
N ARG A 7 -1.95 -12.82 0.77
CA ARG A 7 -1.84 -14.28 0.60
C ARG A 7 -3.05 -14.90 -0.09
N LYS A 8 -4.27 -14.44 0.24
CA LYS A 8 -5.51 -14.91 -0.41
C LYS A 8 -5.65 -14.41 -1.85
N HIS A 9 -5.01 -13.28 -2.17
CA HIS A 9 -5.08 -12.59 -3.45
C HIS A 9 -3.72 -12.55 -4.16
N ALA A 10 -2.89 -13.58 -3.97
CA ALA A 10 -1.47 -13.58 -4.34
C ALA A 10 -1.21 -13.16 -5.80
N THR A 11 -2.06 -13.57 -6.73
CA THR A 11 -1.97 -13.22 -8.17
C THR A 11 -1.98 -11.72 -8.43
N ASP A 12 -2.62 -10.94 -7.56
CA ASP A 12 -2.79 -9.49 -7.72
C ASP A 12 -1.55 -8.73 -7.20
N PHE A 13 -0.74 -9.35 -6.33
CA PHE A 13 0.41 -8.73 -5.67
C PHE A 13 1.75 -9.26 -6.19
N LEU A 14 1.81 -10.53 -6.59
CA LEU A 14 3.05 -11.19 -7.00
C LEU A 14 3.79 -10.46 -8.14
N PRO A 15 3.13 -9.97 -9.22
CA PRO A 15 3.84 -9.25 -10.28
C PRO A 15 4.59 -8.01 -9.79
N PHE A 16 4.01 -7.30 -8.80
CA PHE A 16 4.59 -6.09 -8.24
C PHE A 16 5.71 -6.40 -7.25
N PHE A 17 5.52 -7.43 -6.40
CA PHE A 17 6.57 -7.92 -5.51
C PHE A 17 7.83 -8.33 -6.28
N LEU A 18 7.66 -9.06 -7.40
CA LEU A 18 8.75 -9.45 -8.27
C LEU A 18 9.43 -8.24 -8.92
N SER A 19 8.68 -7.21 -9.32
CA SER A 19 9.29 -6.01 -9.90
C SER A 19 10.19 -5.24 -8.93
N GLU A 20 9.90 -5.28 -7.63
CA GLU A 20 10.68 -4.60 -6.59
C GLU A 20 11.83 -5.47 -6.03
N ASN A 21 11.73 -6.80 -6.13
CA ASN A 21 12.63 -7.74 -5.46
C ASN A 21 13.32 -8.77 -6.39
N ALA A 22 13.07 -8.72 -7.70
CA ALA A 22 13.75 -9.58 -8.67
C ALA A 22 15.15 -9.02 -8.99
N GLU A 23 16.14 -9.52 -8.24
CA GLU A 23 17.51 -9.56 -8.76
C GLU A 23 17.60 -10.75 -9.74
N GLY A 24 18.24 -10.53 -10.89
CA GLY A 24 18.04 -11.36 -12.08
C GLY A 24 18.35 -12.87 -11.91
N GLY A 25 17.51 -13.71 -12.55
CA GLY A 25 17.83 -15.11 -12.85
C GLY A 25 17.39 -16.17 -11.84
N GLU A 26 16.46 -15.86 -10.93
CA GLU A 26 16.05 -16.81 -9.89
C GLU A 26 15.00 -17.84 -10.34
N SER A 27 15.05 -19.03 -9.74
CA SER A 27 14.09 -20.12 -9.97
C SER A 27 12.74 -19.84 -9.30
N ASP A 28 11.68 -20.46 -9.83
CA ASP A 28 10.31 -20.31 -9.35
C ASP A 28 10.15 -20.67 -7.85
N ASP A 29 10.86 -21.69 -7.37
CA ASP A 29 10.87 -22.11 -5.96
C ASP A 29 11.43 -21.02 -5.01
N SER A 30 12.45 -20.25 -5.45
CA SER A 30 13.01 -19.13 -4.67
C SER A 30 12.00 -18.00 -4.50
N LEU A 31 11.18 -17.75 -5.53
CA LEU A 31 10.20 -16.68 -5.53
C LEU A 31 9.05 -16.94 -4.56
N VAL A 32 8.57 -18.19 -4.50
CA VAL A 32 7.53 -18.61 -3.55
C VAL A 32 8.02 -18.45 -2.10
N GLU A 33 9.24 -18.89 -1.81
CA GLU A 33 9.82 -18.78 -0.46
C GLU A 33 10.03 -17.32 -0.04
N ARG A 34 10.54 -16.47 -0.94
CA ARG A 34 10.67 -15.01 -0.68
C ARG A 34 9.34 -14.36 -0.40
N PHE A 35 8.31 -14.72 -1.14
CA PHE A 35 7.00 -14.13 -0.96
C PHE A 35 6.34 -14.56 0.34
N ASP A 36 6.51 -15.82 0.77
CA ASP A 36 6.05 -16.25 2.10
C ASP A 36 6.83 -15.55 3.22
N ASN A 37 8.13 -15.37 3.06
CA ASN A 37 8.95 -14.59 4.01
C ASN A 37 8.47 -13.14 4.11
N TYR A 38 8.16 -12.49 2.99
CA TYR A 38 7.58 -11.15 2.98
C TYR A 38 6.24 -11.11 3.73
N TYR A 39 5.35 -12.08 3.53
CA TYR A 39 4.12 -12.16 4.32
C TYR A 39 4.37 -12.32 5.81
N ARG A 40 5.36 -13.14 6.19
CA ARG A 40 5.76 -13.29 7.59
C ARG A 40 6.31 -11.98 8.14
N GLU A 41 7.10 -11.25 7.37
CA GLU A 41 7.63 -9.94 7.77
C GLU A 41 6.50 -8.93 8.05
N VAL A 42 5.56 -8.79 7.11
CA VAL A 42 4.38 -7.92 7.23
C VAL A 42 3.47 -8.33 8.40
N GLU A 43 3.39 -9.62 8.72
CA GLU A 43 2.52 -10.14 9.78
C GLU A 43 3.15 -10.10 11.17
N SER A 44 4.46 -10.34 11.27
CA SER A 44 5.13 -10.65 12.54
C SER A 44 6.12 -9.59 13.02
N THR A 45 6.37 -8.55 12.22
CA THR A 45 7.36 -7.52 12.54
C THR A 45 6.77 -6.11 12.50
N ALA A 46 7.58 -5.12 12.89
CA ALA A 46 7.27 -3.70 12.76
C ALA A 46 7.85 -3.09 11.45
N ALA A 47 8.11 -3.93 10.43
CA ALA A 47 8.54 -3.46 9.13
C ALA A 47 7.53 -2.44 8.57
N TRP A 48 8.05 -1.41 7.93
CA TRP A 48 7.22 -0.34 7.37
C TRP A 48 6.58 -0.85 6.08
N GLY A 49 5.26 -0.66 5.96
CA GLY A 49 4.54 -1.00 4.73
C GLY A 49 4.67 0.09 3.66
N GLY A 50 4.53 -0.31 2.40
CA GLY A 50 4.58 0.56 1.24
C GLY A 50 3.35 0.40 0.34
N GLN A 51 3.59 0.39 -0.97
CA GLN A 51 2.53 0.39 -1.97
C GLN A 51 1.67 -0.88 -1.94
N LEU A 52 2.28 -2.06 -1.74
CA LEU A 52 1.55 -3.33 -1.69
C LEU A 52 0.58 -3.36 -0.50
N GLU A 53 1.04 -2.95 0.68
CA GLU A 53 0.22 -2.89 1.89
C GLU A 53 -0.93 -1.89 1.74
N LEU A 54 -0.68 -0.71 1.15
CA LEU A 54 -1.71 0.29 0.87
C LEU A 54 -2.75 -0.23 -0.15
N GLY A 55 -2.30 -0.96 -1.16
CA GLY A 55 -3.17 -1.65 -2.11
C GLY A 55 -4.07 -2.70 -1.44
N ALA A 56 -3.53 -3.50 -0.53
CA ALA A 56 -4.32 -4.46 0.25
C ALA A 56 -5.30 -3.75 1.20
N LEU A 57 -4.85 -2.71 1.91
CA LEU A 57 -5.67 -1.93 2.85
C LEU A 57 -6.88 -1.29 2.16
N THR A 58 -6.69 -0.80 0.95
CA THR A 58 -7.76 -0.27 0.10
C THR A 58 -8.95 -1.25 0.00
N HIS A 59 -8.67 -2.52 -0.25
CA HIS A 59 -9.69 -3.57 -0.38
C HIS A 59 -10.25 -4.02 0.97
N ILE A 60 -9.39 -4.15 1.98
CA ILE A 60 -9.82 -4.56 3.33
C ILE A 60 -10.76 -3.52 3.94
N LEU A 61 -10.39 -2.24 3.85
CA LEU A 61 -11.17 -1.13 4.38
C LEU A 61 -12.33 -0.73 3.47
N LYS A 62 -12.31 -1.19 2.20
CA LYS A 62 -13.23 -0.75 1.13
C LYS A 62 -13.23 0.77 1.01
N LYS A 63 -12.03 1.36 0.96
CA LYS A 63 -11.82 2.80 0.93
C LYS A 63 -10.88 3.18 -0.19
N HIS A 64 -11.21 4.29 -0.83
CA HIS A 64 -10.30 4.97 -1.74
C HIS A 64 -9.15 5.63 -0.96
N ILE A 65 -7.92 5.49 -1.46
CA ILE A 65 -6.72 6.12 -0.88
C ILE A 65 -6.09 7.05 -1.92
N MET A 66 -5.83 8.29 -1.51
CA MET A 66 -5.13 9.30 -2.29
C MET A 66 -3.82 9.66 -1.60
N ILE A 67 -2.71 9.46 -2.29
CA ILE A 67 -1.37 9.74 -1.80
C ILE A 67 -0.78 10.91 -2.59
N PHE A 68 -0.40 11.96 -1.89
CA PHE A 68 0.24 13.14 -2.45
C PHE A 68 1.75 13.09 -2.23
N SER A 69 2.53 13.48 -3.23
CA SER A 69 3.99 13.50 -3.16
C SER A 69 4.55 14.79 -3.72
N GLY A 70 5.61 15.31 -3.10
CA GLY A 70 6.36 16.46 -3.64
C GLY A 70 7.39 16.09 -4.70
N SER A 71 7.67 14.79 -4.88
CA SER A 71 8.75 14.30 -5.76
C SER A 71 8.28 13.36 -6.86
N PHE A 72 7.04 12.88 -6.78
CA PHE A 72 6.45 11.93 -7.72
C PHE A 72 5.00 12.33 -8.03
N PRO A 73 4.41 11.83 -9.12
CA PRO A 73 2.98 11.99 -9.35
C PRO A 73 2.15 11.46 -8.19
N ASP A 74 1.01 12.09 -7.99
CA ASP A 74 -0.02 11.66 -7.06
C ASP A 74 -0.50 10.22 -7.37
N VAL A 75 -0.64 9.39 -6.33
CA VAL A 75 -1.02 7.98 -6.47
C VAL A 75 -2.42 7.74 -5.94
N GLU A 76 -3.29 7.24 -6.81
CA GLU A 76 -4.70 6.98 -6.51
C GLU A 76 -4.98 5.48 -6.48
N MET A 77 -5.40 4.94 -5.34
CA MET A 77 -5.70 3.51 -5.12
C MET A 77 -7.17 3.30 -4.75
N GLY A 78 -7.76 2.21 -5.24
CA GLY A 78 -9.14 1.86 -4.87
C GLY A 78 -10.21 2.74 -5.48
N LYS A 79 -10.04 3.16 -6.74
CA LYS A 79 -10.99 4.04 -7.43
C LYS A 79 -12.43 3.52 -7.40
N GLY A 80 -12.62 2.20 -7.42
CA GLY A 80 -13.94 1.56 -7.27
C GLY A 80 -14.61 1.78 -5.91
N TYR A 81 -13.86 2.19 -4.88
CA TYR A 81 -14.37 2.51 -3.55
C TYR A 81 -14.56 4.02 -3.32
N LYS A 82 -14.33 4.84 -4.36
CA LYS A 82 -14.56 6.28 -4.28
C LYS A 82 -16.08 6.52 -4.24
N SER A 83 -16.61 6.91 -3.08
CA SER A 83 -18.01 7.27 -2.97
C SER A 83 -18.28 8.52 -3.81
N GLY A 84 -19.23 8.43 -4.75
CA GLY A 84 -19.74 9.60 -5.45
C GLY A 84 -20.50 10.49 -4.46
N SER A 85 -19.96 11.68 -4.18
CA SER A 85 -20.58 12.89 -3.59
C SER A 85 -21.67 12.78 -2.50
N GLY A 86 -21.83 11.63 -1.83
CA GLY A 86 -22.79 11.43 -0.77
C GLY A 86 -22.28 12.02 0.55
N SER A 87 -23.01 13.00 1.07
CA SER A 87 -22.77 13.84 2.26
C SER A 87 -22.67 13.10 3.62
N GLY A 88 -21.98 11.96 3.68
CA GLY A 88 -21.72 11.23 4.93
C GLY A 88 -20.23 11.20 5.25
N SER A 89 -19.86 11.43 6.51
CA SER A 89 -18.48 11.31 7.02
C SER A 89 -17.81 9.94 6.75
N SER A 90 -18.60 8.92 6.37
CA SER A 90 -18.13 7.60 5.94
C SER A 90 -17.78 7.48 4.45
N ALA A 91 -17.83 8.57 3.66
CA ALA A 91 -17.63 8.56 2.21
C ALA A 91 -16.29 9.18 1.76
N SER A 92 -15.47 9.68 2.69
CA SER A 92 -14.22 10.35 2.33
C SER A 92 -13.10 9.37 2.05
N SER A 93 -12.32 9.68 1.02
CA SER A 93 -11.02 9.08 0.74
C SER A 93 -10.08 9.20 1.94
N ILE A 94 -9.24 8.19 2.17
CA ILE A 94 -8.07 8.33 3.03
C ILE A 94 -7.05 9.18 2.26
N MET A 95 -6.58 10.26 2.85
CA MET A 95 -5.60 11.14 2.23
C MET A 95 -4.26 11.00 2.97
N LEU A 96 -3.19 10.74 2.23
CA LEU A 96 -1.84 10.55 2.73
C LEU A 96 -0.88 11.51 2.03
N SER A 97 0.14 11.98 2.73
CA SER A 97 1.31 12.60 2.12
C SER A 97 2.50 11.66 2.26
N TYR A 98 3.23 11.45 1.16
CA TYR A 98 4.45 10.65 1.11
C TYR A 98 5.67 11.55 1.13
N HIS A 99 6.64 11.20 1.97
CA HIS A 99 7.86 11.96 2.19
C HIS A 99 9.07 11.03 2.14
N LYS A 100 9.92 11.17 1.13
CA LYS A 100 11.14 10.36 1.01
C LYS A 100 12.31 10.86 1.86
N HIS A 101 12.38 12.18 2.07
CA HIS A 101 13.54 12.85 2.67
C HIS A 101 13.19 13.73 3.87
N ALA A 102 11.94 13.70 4.37
CA ALA A 102 11.55 14.53 5.51
C ALA A 102 12.12 14.03 6.84
N PHE A 103 12.44 12.73 6.94
CA PHE A 103 12.97 12.10 8.14
C PHE A 103 14.23 11.32 7.82
N GLY A 104 15.15 11.22 8.79
CA GLY A 104 16.43 10.51 8.63
C GLY A 104 16.30 9.01 8.37
N LEU A 105 15.11 8.43 8.60
CA LEU A 105 14.79 7.02 8.34
C LEU A 105 14.29 6.76 6.91
N GLY A 106 14.18 7.81 6.09
CA GLY A 106 13.76 7.70 4.69
C GLY A 106 12.25 7.91 4.50
N GLU A 107 11.62 6.96 3.82
CA GLU A 107 10.26 7.05 3.30
C GLU A 107 9.20 7.02 4.40
N HIS A 108 8.25 7.95 4.38
CA HIS A 108 7.22 8.06 5.42
C HIS A 108 5.88 8.53 4.88
N TYR A 109 4.78 8.04 5.47
CA TYR A 109 3.42 8.47 5.17
C TYR A 109 2.80 9.21 6.35
N ASN A 110 2.22 10.38 6.11
CA ASN A 110 1.45 11.14 7.09
C ASN A 110 -0.01 11.25 6.67
N SER A 111 -0.93 11.17 7.64
CA SER A 111 -2.35 11.43 7.39
C SER A 111 -2.58 12.91 7.04
N LEU A 112 -3.40 13.15 6.03
CA LEU A 112 -3.88 14.47 5.67
C LEU A 112 -5.35 14.59 6.05
N ILE A 113 -5.69 15.68 6.72
CA ILE A 113 -7.06 16.04 7.06
C ILE A 113 -7.42 17.35 6.35
N PRO A 114 -8.61 17.45 5.73
CA PRO A 114 -9.08 18.71 5.20
C PRO A 114 -9.13 19.76 6.31
N ARG A 115 -8.62 20.95 6.03
CA ARG A 115 -8.80 22.09 6.93
C ARG A 115 -10.28 22.46 6.94
N SER A 116 -10.91 22.43 8.10
CA SER A 116 -12.23 23.02 8.30
C SER A 116 -12.14 24.52 8.02
N ALA A 117 -13.04 25.03 7.19
CA ALA A 117 -13.14 26.45 6.88
C ALA A 117 -13.51 27.27 8.12
#